data_AF-A0A2T6BRJ9-F1
#
_entry.id   AF-A0A2T6BRJ9-F1
#
_cell.length_a   1.000
_cell.length_b   1.000
_cell.length_c   1.000
_cell.angle_alpha   90.00
_cell.angle_beta   90.00
_cell.angle_gamma   90.00
#
_symmetry.space_group_name_H-M   'P 1'
#
loop_
_entity.id
_entity.type
_entity.pdbx_description
1 polymer ?
#
loop_
_entity_poly.entity_id
_entity_poly.type
_entity_poly.pdbx_seq_one_letter_code
_entity_poly.pdbx_strand_id
1 'polypeptide(L)'
;MQLLRLFEDEEKRKMMMDKTKRMLEKGMTKGKISLEKGFEKSKEGIRKAWKGYREERARRERERAYEEEYEAEFRYRDGDFHFRMPLSAEEARLYERAKKKLNEVKRFHSDPRVHQQWESKKYLSLHDYFTERIRHYCELRHQDPVALHLTIRYCERQIEYAPVAIRAYRLDPYRCELPQHPGFEMLTSLNEENGEWEEALRLAREARDQGWDGDWDLRVRQLEERVIRP
;
A
#
# COMPACT_ATOMS: atom_id res chain seq x y z
N MET A 1 -51.47 63.97 37.28
CA MET A 1 -50.22 63.86 36.47
C MET A 1 -48.99 63.43 37.30
N GLN A 2 -49.11 62.47 38.23
CA GLN A 2 -47.94 62.00 39.03
C GLN A 2 -47.72 60.48 38.93
N LEU A 3 -48.75 59.69 38.61
CA LEU A 3 -48.66 58.23 38.47
C LEU A 3 -48.02 57.76 37.14
N LEU A 4 -48.14 58.53 36.04
CA LEU A 4 -47.55 58.18 34.74
C LEU A 4 -46.01 58.29 34.71
N ARG A 5 -45.42 59.22 35.47
CA ARG A 5 -43.95 59.40 35.48
C ARG A 5 -43.20 58.31 36.26
N LEU A 6 -43.85 57.71 37.26
CA LEU A 6 -43.26 56.60 38.03
C LEU A 6 -43.25 55.28 37.23
N PHE A 7 -44.28 55.02 36.42
CA PHE A 7 -44.36 53.86 35.53
C PHE A 7 -43.30 53.90 34.40
N GLU A 8 -43.06 55.09 33.82
CA GLU A 8 -42.04 55.26 32.77
C GLU A 8 -40.60 55.08 33.29
N ASP A 9 -40.33 55.42 34.55
CA ASP A 9 -39.01 55.23 35.18
C ASP A 9 -38.76 53.75 35.56
N GLU A 10 -39.81 53.03 35.94
CA GLU A 10 -39.72 51.60 36.28
C GLU A 10 -39.52 50.72 35.03
N GLU A 11 -40.20 51.03 33.92
CA GLU A 11 -39.96 50.38 32.62
C GLU A 11 -38.57 50.68 32.08
N LYS A 12 -38.07 51.92 32.19
CA LYS A 12 -36.70 52.27 31.79
C LYS A 12 -35.66 51.53 32.63
N ARG A 13 -35.87 51.38 33.94
CA ARG A 13 -35.01 50.56 34.81
C ARG A 13 -35.01 49.10 34.39
N LYS A 14 -36.20 48.53 34.11
CA LYS A 14 -36.34 47.13 33.68
C LYS A 14 -35.67 46.90 32.32
N MET A 15 -35.85 47.81 31.37
CA MET A 15 -35.19 47.79 30.07
C MET A 15 -33.66 47.91 30.19
N MET A 16 -33.16 48.76 31.09
CA MET A 16 -31.73 48.87 31.38
C MET A 16 -31.19 47.57 31.99
N MET A 17 -31.86 46.97 32.98
CA MET A 17 -31.43 45.71 33.59
C MET A 17 -31.42 44.55 32.57
N ASP A 18 -32.44 44.45 31.71
CA ASP A 18 -32.49 43.44 30.65
C ASP A 18 -31.37 43.62 29.61
N LYS A 19 -31.05 44.87 29.27
CA LYS A 19 -29.94 45.18 28.37
C LYS A 19 -28.60 44.77 28.98
N THR A 20 -28.39 45.04 30.26
CA THR A 20 -27.17 44.65 30.99
C THR A 20 -27.06 43.13 31.11
N LYS A 21 -28.17 42.42 31.38
CA LYS A 21 -28.22 40.96 31.46
C LYS A 21 -27.90 40.30 30.12
N ARG A 22 -28.47 40.81 29.02
CA ARG A 22 -28.14 40.36 27.65
C ARG A 22 -26.70 40.63 27.27
N MET A 23 -26.08 41.72 27.75
CA MET A 23 -24.67 42.00 27.51
C MET A 23 -23.75 41.04 28.28
N LEU A 24 -24.08 40.71 29.53
CA LEU A 24 -23.37 39.71 30.33
C LEU A 24 -23.47 38.30 29.74
N GLU A 25 -24.67 37.87 29.32
CA GLU A 25 -24.88 36.56 28.67
C GLU A 25 -24.13 36.46 27.32
N LYS A 26 -24.13 37.52 26.51
CA LYS A 26 -23.34 37.61 25.27
C LYS A 26 -21.84 37.57 25.52
N GLY A 27 -21.37 38.18 26.62
CA GLY A 27 -19.97 38.14 27.05
C GLY A 27 -19.53 36.72 27.47
N MET A 28 -20.36 36.03 28.26
CA MET A 28 -20.08 34.65 28.71
C MET A 28 -20.13 33.63 27.57
N THR A 29 -21.09 33.76 26.64
CA THR A 29 -21.14 32.89 25.45
C THR A 29 -19.96 33.14 24.52
N LYS A 30 -19.56 34.40 24.26
CA LYS A 30 -18.33 34.70 23.52
C LYS A 30 -17.08 34.12 24.20
N GLY A 31 -16.99 34.21 25.53
CA GLY A 31 -15.90 33.64 26.32
C GLY A 31 -15.81 32.11 26.20
N LYS A 32 -16.95 31.40 26.33
CA LYS A 32 -17.02 29.94 26.13
C LYS A 32 -16.64 29.52 24.71
N ILE A 33 -17.19 30.20 23.69
CA ILE A 33 -16.87 29.91 22.28
C ILE A 33 -15.38 30.15 21.99
N SER A 34 -14.77 31.18 22.60
CA SER A 34 -13.35 31.48 22.43
C SER A 34 -12.45 30.42 23.11
N LEU A 35 -12.84 29.94 24.29
CA LEU A 35 -12.15 28.85 25.01
C LEU A 35 -12.29 27.51 24.29
N GLU A 36 -13.48 27.16 23.82
CA GLU A 36 -13.73 25.96 23.01
C GLU A 36 -12.93 26.01 21.70
N LYS A 37 -12.93 27.13 20.98
CA LYS A 37 -12.09 27.31 19.78
C LYS A 37 -10.59 27.20 20.09
N GLY A 38 -10.13 27.65 21.26
CA GLY A 38 -8.75 27.49 21.72
C GLY A 38 -8.41 26.02 22.02
N PHE A 39 -9.33 25.28 22.63
CA PHE A 39 -9.18 23.86 22.93
C PHE A 39 -9.23 22.99 21.66
N GLU A 40 -10.09 23.33 20.70
CA GLU A 40 -10.18 22.67 19.40
C GLU A 40 -8.91 22.90 18.56
N LYS A 41 -8.42 24.16 18.51
CA LYS A 41 -7.12 24.48 17.88
C LYS A 41 -5.94 23.75 18.53
N SER A 42 -5.96 23.61 19.86
CA SER A 42 -4.93 22.86 20.60
C SER A 42 -4.99 21.35 20.27
N LYS A 43 -6.19 20.76 20.23
CA LYS A 43 -6.39 19.36 19.80
C LYS A 43 -5.98 19.14 18.34
N GLU A 44 -6.25 20.10 17.46
CA GLU A 44 -5.86 20.06 16.06
C GLU A 44 -4.35 20.18 15.87
N GLY A 45 -3.69 21.06 16.65
CA GLY A 45 -2.24 21.15 16.73
C GLY A 45 -1.59 19.85 17.24
N ILE A 46 -2.15 19.25 18.29
CA ILE A 46 -1.71 17.94 18.82
C ILE A 46 -1.92 16.83 17.79
N ARG A 47 -3.08 16.77 17.13
CA ARG A 47 -3.35 15.79 16.05
C ARG A 47 -2.38 15.95 14.89
N LYS A 48 -2.09 17.19 14.48
CA LYS A 48 -1.13 17.49 13.40
C LYS A 48 0.30 17.13 13.80
N ALA A 49 0.70 17.41 15.04
CA ALA A 49 1.99 17.00 15.59
C ALA A 49 2.11 15.46 15.68
N TRP A 50 1.05 14.76 16.08
CA TRP A 50 1.00 13.30 16.08
C TRP A 50 0.99 12.69 14.68
N LYS A 51 0.34 13.36 13.70
CA LYS A 51 0.39 12.98 12.28
C LYS A 51 1.81 13.15 11.73
N GLY A 52 2.44 14.29 11.98
CA GLY A 52 3.83 14.57 11.59
C GLY A 52 4.84 13.64 12.27
N TYR A 53 4.68 13.32 13.56
CA TYR A 53 5.51 12.33 14.26
C TYR A 53 5.36 10.93 13.66
N ARG A 54 4.13 10.52 13.31
CA ARG A 54 3.88 9.26 12.61
C ARG A 54 4.49 9.26 11.21
N GLU A 55 4.38 10.36 10.46
CA GLU A 55 4.98 10.51 9.13
C GLU A 55 6.51 10.50 9.15
N GLU A 56 7.12 11.13 10.16
CA GLU A 56 8.58 11.16 10.36
C GLU A 56 9.12 9.81 10.84
N ARG A 57 8.42 9.14 11.76
CA ARG A 57 8.76 7.76 12.14
C ARG A 57 8.64 6.84 10.94
N ALA A 58 7.57 6.97 10.16
CA ALA A 58 7.40 6.24 8.93
C ALA A 58 8.49 6.59 7.91
N ARG A 59 8.99 7.83 7.85
CA ARG A 59 10.12 8.21 6.99
C ARG A 59 11.38 7.44 7.36
N ARG A 60 11.73 7.39 8.65
CA ARG A 60 12.92 6.68 9.11
C ARG A 60 12.83 5.18 8.89
N GLU A 61 11.66 4.60 9.14
CA GLU A 61 11.43 3.18 8.89
C GLU A 61 11.37 2.87 7.39
N ARG A 62 10.91 3.80 6.54
CA ARG A 62 11.06 3.71 5.08
C ARG A 62 12.52 3.73 4.68
N GLU A 63 13.30 4.70 5.16
CA GLU A 63 14.74 4.80 4.88
C GLU A 63 15.46 3.51 5.29
N ARG A 64 15.13 2.98 6.48
CA ARG A 64 15.62 1.70 6.95
C ARG A 64 15.14 0.50 6.12
N ALA A 65 13.90 0.52 5.64
CA ALA A 65 13.40 -0.50 4.72
C ALA A 65 14.16 -0.44 3.39
N TYR A 66 14.48 0.74 2.88
CA TYR A 66 15.27 0.90 1.65
C TYR A 66 16.75 0.53 1.82
N GLU A 67 17.31 0.60 3.03
CA GLU A 67 18.61 0.00 3.41
C GLU A 67 18.53 -1.53 3.55
N GLU A 68 18.01 -2.25 2.56
CA GLU A 68 18.29 -3.70 2.49
C GLU A 68 19.74 -3.90 2.04
N GLU A 69 20.54 -4.49 2.92
CA GLU A 69 21.82 -5.07 2.53
C GLU A 69 21.56 -6.28 1.63
N TYR A 70 21.71 -6.08 0.32
CA TYR A 70 21.73 -7.16 -0.65
C TYR A 70 23.02 -7.95 -0.49
N GLU A 71 22.90 -9.18 0.01
CA GLU A 71 24.05 -10.02 0.32
C GLU A 71 24.45 -10.96 -0.83
N ALA A 72 23.55 -11.17 -1.79
CA ALA A 72 23.77 -12.10 -2.88
C ALA A 72 23.18 -11.61 -4.19
N GLU A 73 23.56 -12.26 -5.28
CA GLU A 73 23.01 -12.02 -6.60
C GLU A 73 22.39 -13.30 -7.14
N PHE A 74 21.12 -13.24 -7.50
CA PHE A 74 20.46 -14.27 -8.27
C PHE A 74 20.89 -14.18 -9.73
N ARG A 75 21.23 -15.32 -10.32
CA ARG A 75 21.55 -15.42 -11.75
C ARG A 75 20.73 -16.54 -12.37
N TYR A 76 20.04 -16.21 -13.46
CA TYR A 76 19.29 -17.16 -14.27
C TYR A 76 19.75 -17.08 -15.72
N ARG A 77 19.86 -18.26 -16.34
CA ARG A 77 20.24 -18.40 -17.74
C ARG A 77 19.40 -19.49 -18.39
N ASP A 78 18.78 -19.15 -19.52
CA ASP A 78 18.00 -20.07 -20.35
C ASP A 78 18.18 -19.67 -21.82
N GLY A 79 19.00 -20.43 -22.56
CA GLY A 79 19.45 -20.05 -23.90
C GLY A 79 20.16 -18.69 -23.90
N ASP A 80 19.65 -17.77 -24.72
CA ASP A 80 20.13 -16.38 -24.84
C ASP A 80 19.52 -15.44 -23.79
N PHE A 81 18.57 -15.93 -22.99
CA PHE A 81 17.98 -15.14 -21.92
C PHE A 81 18.87 -15.17 -20.68
N HIS A 82 19.29 -13.98 -20.25
CA HIS A 82 20.09 -13.76 -19.05
C HIS A 82 19.35 -12.83 -18.11
N PHE A 83 19.18 -13.25 -16.86
CA PHE A 83 18.54 -12.44 -15.82
C PHE A 83 19.41 -12.41 -14.58
N ARG A 84 19.48 -11.23 -13.96
CA ARG A 84 20.20 -10.98 -12.71
C ARG A 84 19.35 -10.09 -11.83
N MET A 85 19.30 -10.39 -10.55
CA MET A 85 18.58 -9.60 -9.56
C MET A 85 19.32 -9.70 -8.22
N PRO A 86 19.49 -8.59 -7.49
CA PRO A 86 20.05 -8.65 -6.14
C PRO A 86 19.08 -9.36 -5.19
N LEU A 87 19.61 -10.16 -4.27
CA LEU A 87 18.85 -10.86 -3.23
C LEU A 87 19.27 -10.40 -1.84
N SER A 88 18.29 -10.23 -0.96
CA SER A 88 18.51 -10.11 0.47
C SER A 88 19.04 -11.42 1.06
N ALA A 89 19.59 -11.34 2.28
CA ALA A 89 20.01 -12.51 3.05
C ALA A 89 18.92 -13.59 3.17
N GLU A 90 17.66 -13.17 3.32
CA GLU A 90 16.53 -14.08 3.47
C GLU A 90 16.18 -14.77 2.15
N GLU A 91 16.10 -14.02 1.06
CA GLU A 91 15.79 -14.53 -0.28
C GLU A 91 16.86 -15.49 -0.77
N ALA A 92 18.14 -15.18 -0.54
CA ALA A 92 19.26 -16.04 -0.87
C ALA A 92 19.16 -17.38 -0.11
N ARG A 93 18.86 -17.34 1.19
CA ARG A 93 18.65 -18.54 2.02
C ARG A 93 17.45 -19.36 1.54
N LEU A 94 16.37 -18.70 1.15
CA LEU A 94 15.19 -19.36 0.59
C LEU A 94 15.54 -20.13 -0.69
N TYR A 95 16.19 -19.45 -1.64
CA TYR A 95 16.57 -20.07 -2.91
C TYR A 95 17.54 -21.24 -2.73
N GLU A 96 18.55 -21.10 -1.86
CA GLU A 96 19.49 -22.18 -1.56
C GLU A 96 18.81 -23.38 -0.88
N ARG A 97 17.79 -23.18 -0.03
CA ARG A 97 16.96 -24.27 0.50
C ARG A 97 16.21 -25.00 -0.61
N ALA A 98 15.59 -24.26 -1.53
CA ALA A 98 14.86 -24.87 -2.65
C ALA A 98 15.79 -25.67 -3.58
N LYS A 99 17.00 -25.16 -3.84
CA LYS A 99 18.04 -25.85 -4.60
C LYS A 99 18.55 -27.13 -3.91
N LYS A 100 18.77 -27.08 -2.59
CA LYS A 100 19.10 -28.29 -1.80
C LYS A 100 17.99 -29.32 -1.92
N LYS A 101 16.72 -28.90 -1.86
CA LYS A 101 15.59 -29.81 -1.96
C LYS A 101 15.49 -30.49 -3.32
N LEU A 102 15.70 -29.75 -4.40
CA LEU A 102 15.82 -30.32 -5.75
C LEU A 102 16.93 -31.37 -5.84
N ASN A 103 18.11 -31.10 -5.25
CA ASN A 103 19.22 -32.05 -5.25
C ASN A 103 18.90 -33.33 -4.47
N GLU A 104 18.18 -33.22 -3.35
CA GLU A 104 17.66 -34.39 -2.63
C GLU A 104 16.72 -35.20 -3.51
N VAL A 105 15.75 -34.55 -4.15
CA VAL A 105 14.77 -35.23 -5.01
C VAL A 105 15.45 -35.95 -6.16
N LYS A 106 16.44 -35.33 -6.81
CA LYS A 106 17.22 -35.96 -7.90
C LYS A 106 17.97 -37.22 -7.45
N ARG A 107 18.29 -37.36 -6.15
CA ARG A 107 18.94 -38.56 -5.60
C ARG A 107 17.96 -39.70 -5.32
N PHE A 108 16.74 -39.39 -4.90
CA PHE A 108 15.78 -40.39 -4.41
C PHE A 108 14.68 -40.75 -5.42
N HIS A 109 14.41 -39.90 -6.40
CA HIS A 109 13.42 -40.14 -7.43
C HIS A 109 14.09 -40.33 -8.78
N SER A 110 13.62 -41.30 -9.59
CA SER A 110 14.14 -41.56 -10.93
C SER A 110 13.32 -40.91 -12.04
N ASP A 111 12.08 -40.48 -11.76
CA ASP A 111 11.17 -39.91 -12.76
C ASP A 111 11.62 -38.51 -13.22
N PRO A 112 11.94 -38.32 -14.52
CA PRO A 112 12.33 -37.01 -15.06
C PRO A 112 11.25 -35.93 -14.89
N ARG A 113 9.96 -36.28 -14.91
CA ARG A 113 8.86 -35.32 -14.71
C ARG A 113 8.87 -34.75 -13.30
N VAL A 114 9.18 -35.60 -12.31
CA VAL A 114 9.36 -35.17 -10.92
C VAL A 114 10.54 -34.21 -10.83
N HIS A 115 11.68 -34.52 -11.46
CA HIS A 115 12.83 -33.60 -11.47
C HIS A 115 12.49 -32.26 -12.07
N GLN A 116 11.77 -32.26 -13.20
CA GLN A 116 11.33 -31.07 -13.91
C GLN A 116 10.39 -30.21 -13.05
N GLN A 117 9.42 -30.83 -12.37
CA GLN A 117 8.55 -30.14 -11.42
C GLN A 117 9.35 -29.50 -10.27
N TRP A 118 10.31 -30.21 -9.70
CA TRP A 118 11.13 -29.65 -8.61
C TRP A 118 12.10 -28.57 -9.09
N GLU A 119 12.56 -28.64 -10.34
CA GLU A 119 13.33 -27.58 -10.99
C GLU A 119 12.48 -26.31 -11.13
N SER A 120 11.22 -26.46 -11.54
CA SER A 120 10.24 -25.36 -11.55
C SER A 120 10.03 -24.77 -10.15
N LYS A 121 9.72 -25.60 -9.15
CA LYS A 121 9.53 -25.18 -7.75
C LYS A 121 10.72 -24.42 -7.17
N LYS A 122 11.94 -24.78 -7.55
CA LYS A 122 13.15 -24.05 -7.13
C LYS A 122 13.13 -22.59 -7.58
N TYR A 123 12.68 -22.31 -8.80
CA TYR A 123 12.60 -20.94 -9.30
C TYR A 123 11.34 -20.23 -8.81
N LEU A 124 10.23 -20.96 -8.65
CA LEU A 124 8.99 -20.39 -8.12
C LEU A 124 9.08 -20.03 -6.63
N SER A 125 10.01 -20.58 -5.86
CA SER A 125 10.12 -20.27 -4.43
C SER A 125 10.29 -18.77 -4.14
N LEU A 126 11.05 -18.04 -4.96
CA LEU A 126 11.20 -16.59 -4.81
C LEU A 126 9.90 -15.84 -5.15
N HIS A 127 9.25 -16.24 -6.25
CA HIS A 127 7.97 -15.67 -6.67
C HIS A 127 6.86 -15.90 -5.62
N ASP A 128 6.79 -17.10 -5.06
CA ASP A 128 5.84 -17.47 -4.01
C ASP A 128 6.12 -16.68 -2.72
N TYR A 129 7.39 -16.50 -2.36
CA TYR A 129 7.77 -15.65 -1.24
C TYR A 129 7.36 -14.19 -1.44
N PHE A 130 7.57 -13.61 -2.62
CA PHE A 130 7.08 -12.25 -2.89
C PHE A 130 5.56 -12.17 -2.78
N THR A 131 4.83 -13.19 -3.25
CA THR A 131 3.37 -13.28 -3.06
C THR A 131 2.98 -13.24 -1.59
N GLU A 132 3.64 -14.04 -0.75
CA GLU A 132 3.39 -14.07 0.70
C GLU A 132 3.68 -12.70 1.35
N ARG A 133 4.77 -12.05 0.95
CA ARG A 133 5.14 -10.72 1.46
C ARG A 133 4.13 -9.64 1.04
N ILE A 134 3.70 -9.63 -0.22
CA ILE A 134 2.68 -8.69 -0.72
C ILE A 134 1.40 -8.85 0.10
N ARG A 135 0.91 -10.09 0.26
CA ARG A 135 -0.32 -10.34 1.03
C ARG A 135 -0.20 -9.86 2.46
N HIS A 136 0.90 -10.20 3.12
CA HIS A 136 1.15 -9.81 4.51
C HIS A 136 1.15 -8.29 4.71
N TYR A 137 1.91 -7.55 3.90
CA TYR A 137 2.03 -6.11 4.08
C TYR A 137 0.81 -5.34 3.55
N CYS A 138 0.13 -5.86 2.53
CA CYS A 138 -1.07 -5.24 2.00
C CYS A 138 -2.20 -5.15 3.03
N GLU A 139 -2.36 -6.17 3.88
CA GLU A 139 -3.33 -6.17 4.98
C GLU A 139 -3.08 -5.04 5.99
N LEU A 140 -1.82 -4.63 6.14
CA LEU A 140 -1.37 -3.61 7.10
C LEU A 140 -1.25 -2.21 6.49
N ARG A 141 -1.40 -2.07 5.16
CA ARG A 141 -1.05 -0.85 4.40
C ARG A 141 -1.77 0.43 4.84
N HIS A 142 -2.99 0.31 5.37
CA HIS A 142 -3.80 1.45 5.83
C HIS A 142 -3.47 1.88 7.27
N GLN A 143 -2.79 1.02 8.03
CA GLN A 143 -2.48 1.23 9.45
C GLN A 143 -1.03 1.65 9.65
N ASP A 144 -0.14 1.15 8.79
CA ASP A 144 1.28 1.41 8.83
C ASP A 144 1.75 1.85 7.44
N PRO A 145 2.21 3.12 7.28
CA PRO A 145 2.77 3.57 6.02
C PRO A 145 3.94 2.68 5.58
N VAL A 146 4.75 2.15 6.50
CA VAL A 146 5.87 1.26 6.15
C VAL A 146 5.37 0.00 5.43
N ALA A 147 4.23 -0.54 5.85
CA ALA A 147 3.61 -1.68 5.19
C ALA A 147 3.15 -1.34 3.76
N LEU A 148 2.64 -0.13 3.50
CA LEU A 148 2.35 0.29 2.13
C LEU A 148 3.61 0.32 1.26
N HIS A 149 4.72 0.89 1.77
CA HIS A 149 6.00 0.93 1.05
C HIS A 149 6.55 -0.47 0.79
N LEU A 150 6.50 -1.36 1.77
CA LEU A 150 6.89 -2.76 1.60
C LEU A 150 6.00 -3.49 0.60
N THR A 151 4.68 -3.21 0.60
CA THR A 151 3.75 -3.77 -0.40
C THR A 151 4.19 -3.38 -1.80
N ILE A 152 4.42 -2.08 -2.05
CA ILE A 152 4.87 -1.57 -3.36
C ILE A 152 6.19 -2.25 -3.75
N ARG A 153 7.17 -2.26 -2.85
CA ARG A 153 8.47 -2.89 -3.10
C ARG A 153 8.33 -4.34 -3.50
N TYR A 154 7.60 -5.16 -2.74
CA TYR A 154 7.47 -6.58 -3.06
C TYR A 154 6.65 -6.80 -4.35
N CYS A 155 5.72 -5.91 -4.69
CA CYS A 155 5.06 -5.92 -6.00
C CYS A 155 6.07 -5.70 -7.13
N GLU A 156 6.89 -4.64 -7.02
CA GLU A 156 7.94 -4.32 -8.00
C GLU A 156 8.94 -5.47 -8.15
N ARG A 157 9.38 -6.08 -7.03
CA ARG A 157 10.27 -7.23 -7.06
C ARG A 157 9.65 -8.45 -7.71
N GLN A 158 8.37 -8.72 -7.46
CA GLN A 158 7.68 -9.83 -8.10
C GLN A 158 7.57 -9.59 -9.62
N ILE A 159 7.26 -8.35 -10.03
CA ILE A 159 7.17 -7.94 -11.44
C ILE A 159 8.54 -8.05 -12.12
N GLU A 160 9.62 -7.57 -11.48
CA GLU A 160 11.00 -7.70 -11.99
C GLU A 160 11.35 -9.18 -12.22
N TYR A 161 10.96 -10.05 -11.30
CA TYR A 161 11.20 -11.49 -11.37
C TYR A 161 10.26 -12.26 -12.32
N ALA A 162 9.20 -11.62 -12.83
CA ALA A 162 8.16 -12.24 -13.65
C ALA A 162 8.70 -13.03 -14.86
N PRO A 163 9.71 -12.58 -15.64
CA PRO A 163 10.23 -13.34 -16.78
C PRO A 163 10.81 -14.71 -16.41
N VAL A 164 11.39 -14.83 -15.21
CA VAL A 164 11.91 -16.10 -14.66
C VAL A 164 10.75 -16.96 -14.17
N ALA A 165 9.79 -16.36 -13.46
CA ALA A 165 8.59 -17.07 -12.99
C ALA A 165 7.78 -17.68 -14.13
N ILE A 166 7.59 -16.95 -15.24
CA ILE A 166 6.90 -17.45 -16.45
C ILE A 166 7.59 -18.71 -16.99
N ARG A 167 8.92 -18.70 -17.10
CA ARG A 167 9.69 -19.87 -17.56
C ARG A 167 9.59 -21.03 -16.59
N ALA A 168 9.62 -20.75 -15.30
CA ALA A 168 9.45 -21.75 -14.27
C ALA A 168 8.05 -22.39 -14.32
N TYR A 169 6.98 -21.61 -14.49
CA TYR A 169 5.63 -22.15 -14.67
C TYR A 169 5.54 -23.02 -15.93
N ARG A 170 6.11 -22.58 -17.05
CA ARG A 170 6.16 -23.36 -18.31
C ARG A 170 7.00 -24.63 -18.20
N LEU A 171 7.92 -24.69 -17.24
CA LEU A 171 8.72 -25.87 -16.97
C LEU A 171 7.93 -26.94 -16.19
N ASP A 172 6.90 -26.58 -15.42
CA ASP A 172 6.15 -27.53 -14.60
C ASP A 172 5.27 -28.45 -15.48
N PRO A 173 5.51 -29.78 -15.52
CA PRO A 173 4.74 -30.69 -16.36
C PRO A 173 3.28 -30.87 -15.91
N TYR A 174 2.90 -30.31 -14.74
CA TYR A 174 1.54 -30.40 -14.18
C TYR A 174 0.77 -29.08 -14.23
N ARG A 175 1.36 -28.00 -14.77
CA ARG A 175 0.68 -26.73 -14.99
C ARG A 175 0.67 -26.37 -16.47
N CYS A 176 -0.46 -25.88 -16.96
CA CYS A 176 -0.63 -25.42 -18.33
C CYS A 176 -0.74 -23.90 -18.45
N GLU A 177 -1.14 -23.20 -17.38
CA GLU A 177 -1.49 -21.79 -17.39
C GLU A 177 -0.73 -21.00 -16.31
N LEU A 178 -0.50 -19.71 -16.58
CA LEU A 178 0.05 -18.80 -15.59
C LEU A 178 -1.05 -18.45 -14.56
N PRO A 179 -0.74 -18.40 -13.25
CA PRO A 179 -1.72 -18.01 -12.24
C PRO A 179 -1.98 -16.50 -12.27
N GLN A 180 -2.84 -16.02 -11.37
CA GLN A 180 -2.91 -14.61 -11.02
C GLN A 180 -1.56 -14.11 -10.52
N HIS A 181 -1.26 -12.83 -10.79
CA HIS A 181 0.01 -12.20 -10.42
C HIS A 181 -0.22 -11.08 -9.39
N PRO A 182 -0.10 -11.36 -8.08
CA PRO A 182 -0.43 -10.42 -7.01
C PRO A 182 0.29 -9.07 -7.11
N GLY A 183 1.55 -9.07 -7.57
CA GLY A 183 2.31 -7.85 -7.76
C GLY A 183 1.70 -6.92 -8.80
N PHE A 184 1.20 -7.46 -9.93
CA PHE A 184 0.55 -6.64 -10.95
C PHE A 184 -0.82 -6.18 -10.47
N GLU A 185 -1.62 -7.07 -9.87
CA GLU A 185 -2.96 -6.74 -9.38
C GLU A 185 -2.91 -5.63 -8.33
N MET A 186 -2.03 -5.79 -7.34
CA MET A 186 -1.93 -4.87 -6.22
C MET A 186 -1.34 -3.53 -6.66
N LEU A 187 -0.23 -3.54 -7.41
CA LEU A 187 0.40 -2.29 -7.84
C LEU A 187 -0.48 -1.49 -8.81
N THR A 188 -1.23 -2.18 -9.69
CA THR A 188 -2.24 -1.51 -10.54
C THR A 188 -3.31 -0.84 -9.67
N SER A 189 -3.83 -1.55 -8.66
CA SER A 189 -4.86 -1.03 -7.76
C SER A 189 -4.36 0.16 -6.93
N LEU A 190 -3.12 0.11 -6.44
CA LEU A 190 -2.51 1.22 -5.70
C LEU A 190 -2.32 2.47 -6.58
N ASN A 191 -1.95 2.30 -7.85
CA ASN A 191 -1.88 3.42 -8.79
C ASN A 191 -3.26 4.01 -9.11
N GLU A 192 -4.29 3.16 -9.29
CA GLU A 192 -5.68 3.60 -9.43
C GLU A 192 -6.18 4.39 -8.19
N GLU A 193 -5.89 3.88 -6.99
CA GLU A 193 -6.22 4.56 -5.72
C GLU A 193 -5.53 5.94 -5.61
N ASN A 194 -4.32 6.08 -6.15
CA ASN A 194 -3.56 7.33 -6.15
C ASN A 194 -3.86 8.26 -7.34
N GLY A 195 -4.71 7.82 -8.28
CA GLY A 195 -5.04 8.58 -9.49
C GLY A 195 -3.96 8.56 -10.58
N GLU A 196 -2.96 7.68 -10.46
CA GLU A 196 -1.87 7.48 -11.43
C GLU A 196 -2.34 6.55 -12.57
N TRP A 197 -3.33 7.01 -13.33
CA TRP A 197 -4.06 6.18 -14.31
C TRP A 197 -3.17 5.64 -15.43
N GLU A 198 -2.17 6.41 -15.89
CA GLU A 198 -1.25 5.99 -16.95
C GLU A 198 -0.37 4.81 -16.51
N GLU A 199 0.13 4.87 -15.27
CA GLU A 199 0.98 3.81 -14.72
C GLU A 199 0.17 2.55 -14.43
N ALA A 200 -1.05 2.70 -13.89
CA ALA A 200 -1.99 1.58 -13.77
C ALA A 200 -2.26 0.92 -15.14
N LEU A 201 -2.49 1.71 -16.19
CA LEU A 201 -2.71 1.20 -17.53
C LEU A 201 -1.48 0.45 -18.08
N ARG A 202 -0.28 0.99 -17.86
CA ARG A 202 0.98 0.36 -18.26
C ARG A 202 1.14 -1.02 -17.62
N LEU A 203 0.93 -1.10 -16.30
CA LEU A 203 1.02 -2.35 -15.53
C LEU A 203 -0.02 -3.38 -15.97
N ALA A 204 -1.28 -2.96 -16.17
CA ALA A 204 -2.35 -3.86 -16.61
C ALA A 204 -2.10 -4.43 -18.01
N ARG A 205 -1.58 -3.60 -18.94
CA ARG A 205 -1.17 -4.06 -20.28
C ARG A 205 0.00 -5.03 -20.21
N GLU A 206 1.00 -4.74 -19.38
CA GLU A 206 2.15 -5.62 -19.20
C GLU A 206 1.73 -6.99 -18.65
N ALA A 207 0.84 -7.03 -17.65
CA ALA A 207 0.31 -8.27 -17.09
C ALA A 207 -0.44 -9.10 -18.15
N ARG A 208 -1.32 -8.44 -18.93
CA ARG A 208 -2.06 -9.04 -20.05
C ARG A 208 -1.10 -9.62 -21.10
N ASP A 209 -0.14 -8.83 -21.55
CA ASP A 209 0.75 -9.19 -22.65
C ASP A 209 1.70 -10.33 -22.26
N GLN A 210 2.04 -10.44 -20.97
CA GLN A 210 2.77 -11.58 -20.42
C GLN A 210 1.90 -12.86 -20.27
N GLY A 211 0.57 -12.72 -20.31
CA GLY A 211 -0.39 -13.81 -20.23
C GLY A 211 -0.70 -14.28 -18.80
N TRP A 212 -0.50 -13.43 -17.80
CA TRP A 212 -0.93 -13.73 -16.42
C TRP A 212 -2.45 -13.84 -16.36
N ASP A 213 -2.98 -14.74 -15.52
CA ASP A 213 -4.42 -14.90 -15.33
C ASP A 213 -5.04 -13.66 -14.67
N GLY A 214 -6.32 -13.40 -14.97
CA GLY A 214 -7.07 -12.23 -14.51
C GLY A 214 -7.85 -11.50 -15.62
N ASP A 215 -8.77 -10.62 -15.21
CA ASP A 215 -9.64 -9.83 -16.11
C ASP A 215 -8.92 -8.62 -16.75
N TRP A 216 -7.69 -8.82 -17.24
CA TRP A 216 -6.83 -7.73 -17.70
C TRP A 216 -7.41 -6.98 -18.90
N ASP A 217 -8.10 -7.66 -19.82
CA ASP A 217 -8.75 -7.00 -20.97
C ASP A 217 -9.88 -6.06 -20.56
N LEU A 218 -10.63 -6.40 -19.50
CA LEU A 218 -11.63 -5.51 -18.95
C LEU A 218 -10.97 -4.33 -18.25
N ARG A 219 -9.95 -4.60 -17.42
CA ARG A 219 -9.24 -3.59 -16.65
C ARG A 219 -8.52 -2.56 -17.53
N VAL A 220 -7.84 -3.02 -18.58
CA VAL A 220 -7.19 -2.16 -19.59
C VAL A 220 -8.20 -1.23 -20.25
N ARG A 221 -9.36 -1.74 -20.68
CA ARG A 221 -10.42 -0.89 -21.30
C ARG A 221 -10.92 0.20 -20.35
N GLN A 222 -11.18 -0.15 -19.09
CA GLN A 222 -11.64 0.83 -18.09
C GLN A 222 -10.59 1.90 -17.82
N LEU A 223 -9.32 1.52 -17.75
CA LEU A 223 -8.20 2.46 -17.54
C LEU A 223 -7.98 3.36 -18.76
N GLU A 224 -8.11 2.84 -19.98
CA GLU A 224 -8.06 3.65 -21.21
C GLU A 224 -9.13 4.76 -21.23
N GLU A 225 -10.36 4.45 -20.82
CA GLU A 225 -11.42 5.45 -20.69
C GLU A 225 -11.10 6.53 -19.66
N ARG A 226 -10.43 6.16 -18.56
CA ARG A 226 -10.01 7.10 -17.51
C ARG A 226 -8.88 8.01 -17.97
N VAL A 227 -7.87 7.49 -18.66
CA VAL A 227 -6.75 8.29 -19.18
C VAL A 227 -7.21 9.31 -20.22
N ILE A 228 -8.20 8.96 -21.06
CA ILE A 228 -8.75 9.87 -22.09
C ILE A 228 -9.59 11.01 -21.49
N ARG A 229 -10.17 10.80 -20.30
CA ARG A 229 -11.03 11.79 -19.62
C ARG A 229 -10.38 12.25 -18.29
N PRO A 230 -9.34 13.11 -18.35
CA PRO A 230 -8.66 13.61 -17.16
C PRO A 230 -9.57 14.42 -16.24
#